data_AF-A0A0W1F8G1-F1
#
_entry.id   AF-A0A0W1F8G1-F1
#
_cell.length_a   1.000
_cell.length_b   1.000
_cell.length_c   1.000
_cell.angle_alpha   90.00
_cell.angle_beta   90.00
_cell.angle_gamma   90.00
#
_symmetry.space_group_name_H-M   'P 1'
#
loop_
_entity.id
_entity.type
_entity.pdbx_description
1 polymer ?
#
loop_
_entity_poly.entity_id
_entity_poly.type
_entity_poly.pdbx_seq_one_letter_code
_entity_poly.pdbx_strand_id
1 'polypeptide(L)'
;MAAAPAMAKPASNERDATRKFFPDGRVHPFAGNTIICHLDQQGPRSSPFDTMLDIYRELPGRNYARKLALLPPSSYHMTLFGGATDANRAPGQWPRDVPADASIAECNRIVGERLRTGPVASPAEIRMKVDTSDSGYDGNTLRIPLAPRDAAEAETLSALRDSWSDVVGVRSPRHDEYQFHITIGYLIRPLSPRETRDALADMASWKARMTSRSPIIEFGRPEYCTFDDMFAFKRQFFL
;
A
#
# COMPACT_ATOMS: atom_id res chain seq x y z
N MET A 1 24.74 -27.89 24.33
CA MET A 1 24.22 -27.83 22.93
C MET A 1 23.18 -26.74 22.89
N ALA A 2 23.45 -25.62 22.21
CA ALA A 2 22.51 -24.52 22.07
C ALA A 2 21.44 -24.89 21.03
N ALA A 3 20.17 -24.72 21.39
CA ALA A 3 19.04 -24.95 20.49
C ALA A 3 19.08 -23.96 19.32
N ALA A 4 18.96 -24.47 18.10
CA ALA A 4 18.86 -23.65 16.90
C ALA A 4 17.56 -22.83 16.94
N PRO A 5 17.57 -21.57 16.45
CA PRO A 5 16.36 -20.76 16.41
C PRO A 5 15.36 -21.39 15.43
N ALA A 6 14.11 -21.47 15.86
CA ALA A 6 13.01 -22.02 15.09
C ALA A 6 12.86 -21.24 13.77
N MET A 7 12.95 -21.96 12.65
CA MET A 7 12.66 -21.42 11.33
C MET A 7 11.19 -20.97 11.29
N ALA A 8 10.97 -19.72 10.86
CA ALA A 8 9.65 -19.19 10.60
C ALA A 8 8.87 -20.11 9.64
N LYS A 9 7.62 -20.42 9.98
CA LYS A 9 6.71 -21.18 9.11
C LYS A 9 6.58 -20.47 7.76
N PRO A 10 6.58 -21.19 6.63
CA PRO A 10 6.34 -20.58 5.34
C PRO A 10 4.91 -20.06 5.30
N ALA A 11 4.75 -18.77 5.01
CA ALA A 11 3.45 -18.18 4.69
C ALA A 11 2.85 -18.94 3.50
N SER A 12 1.54 -19.21 3.57
CA SER A 12 0.77 -19.88 2.51
C SER A 12 1.08 -19.30 1.13
N ASN A 13 1.45 -20.19 0.21
CA ASN A 13 2.24 -19.92 -0.99
C ASN A 13 1.49 -19.27 -2.18
N GLU A 14 0.34 -18.64 -1.94
CA GLU A 14 -0.25 -17.74 -2.93
C GLU A 14 0.33 -16.35 -2.73
N ARG A 15 1.19 -15.92 -3.64
CA ARG A 15 1.71 -14.55 -3.62
C ARG A 15 0.53 -13.64 -3.86
N ASP A 16 0.35 -12.62 -3.04
CA ASP A 16 -0.66 -11.58 -3.25
C ASP A 16 -0.61 -11.00 -4.68
N ALA A 17 0.59 -11.00 -5.29
CA ALA A 17 0.84 -10.67 -6.68
C ALA A 17 0.03 -11.51 -7.69
N THR A 18 -0.17 -12.82 -7.48
CA THR A 18 -0.87 -13.69 -8.46
C THR A 18 -2.37 -13.43 -8.54
N ARG A 19 -2.94 -12.73 -7.55
CA ARG A 19 -4.34 -12.28 -7.56
C ARG A 19 -4.51 -10.95 -8.27
N LYS A 20 -3.42 -10.17 -8.36
CA LYS A 20 -3.38 -8.80 -8.89
C LYS A 20 -2.79 -8.70 -10.28
N PHE A 21 -1.96 -9.67 -10.69
CA PHE A 21 -1.23 -9.67 -11.95
C PHE A 21 -1.15 -11.07 -12.55
N PHE A 22 -1.21 -11.11 -13.88
CA PHE A 22 -0.85 -12.30 -14.64
C PHE A 22 0.66 -12.55 -14.60
N PRO A 23 1.14 -13.79 -14.88
CA PRO A 23 2.57 -14.12 -14.87
C PRO A 23 3.44 -13.38 -15.91
N ASP A 24 2.81 -12.64 -16.83
CA ASP A 24 3.44 -11.79 -17.83
C ASP A 24 3.47 -10.30 -17.43
N GLY A 25 2.92 -9.95 -16.26
CA GLY A 25 2.92 -8.59 -15.71
C GLY A 25 1.70 -7.75 -16.09
N ARG A 26 0.78 -8.28 -16.90
CA ARG A 26 -0.52 -7.61 -17.13
C ARG A 26 -1.33 -7.58 -15.84
N VAL A 27 -2.03 -6.49 -15.60
CA VAL A 27 -2.90 -6.33 -14.43
C VAL A 27 -4.13 -7.24 -14.54
N HIS A 28 -4.53 -7.83 -13.43
CA HIS A 28 -5.76 -8.60 -13.29
C HIS A 28 -6.89 -7.69 -12.77
N PRO A 29 -8.16 -7.92 -13.14
CA PRO A 29 -9.28 -7.31 -12.43
C PRO A 29 -9.18 -7.57 -10.92
N PHE A 30 -9.17 -6.50 -10.14
CA PHE A 30 -9.03 -6.56 -8.69
C PHE A 30 -9.85 -5.43 -8.07
N ALA A 31 -11.16 -5.45 -8.32
CA ALA A 31 -12.01 -4.32 -7.97
C ALA A 31 -12.16 -4.17 -6.44
N GLY A 32 -12.25 -2.93 -5.96
CA GLY A 32 -12.36 -2.66 -4.54
C GLY A 32 -12.51 -1.19 -4.17
N ASN A 33 -12.39 -0.95 -2.86
CA ASN A 33 -12.33 0.39 -2.28
C ASN A 33 -11.27 0.49 -1.18
N THR A 34 -10.82 1.71 -0.90
CA THR A 34 -9.74 1.98 0.04
C THR A 34 -9.74 3.45 0.48
N ILE A 35 -9.06 3.74 1.59
CA ILE A 35 -8.70 5.10 1.99
C ILE A 35 -7.18 5.26 1.82
N ILE A 36 -6.77 6.23 1.01
CA ILE A 36 -5.37 6.44 0.62
C ILE A 36 -5.03 7.94 0.63
N CYS A 37 -3.73 8.25 0.54
CA CYS A 37 -3.25 9.55 0.10
C CYS A 37 -2.36 9.36 -1.13
N HIS A 38 -2.74 9.92 -2.27
CA HIS A 38 -1.83 9.99 -3.41
C HIS A 38 -0.62 10.88 -3.08
N LEU A 39 0.50 10.60 -3.75
CA LEU A 39 1.60 11.57 -3.77
C LEU A 39 1.22 12.76 -4.64
N ASP A 40 1.48 13.96 -4.14
CA ASP A 40 1.32 15.18 -4.93
C ASP A 40 2.27 15.12 -6.14
N GLN A 41 1.71 15.14 -7.35
CA GLN A 41 2.52 15.02 -8.58
C GLN A 41 3.15 16.36 -8.99
N GLN A 42 2.67 17.45 -8.40
CA GLN A 42 3.07 18.83 -8.71
C GLN A 42 2.99 19.68 -7.43
N GLY A 43 3.59 20.86 -7.50
CA GLY A 43 3.57 21.82 -6.40
C GLY A 43 4.64 21.54 -5.33
N PRO A 44 4.60 22.25 -4.20
CA PRO A 44 5.70 22.28 -3.23
C PRO A 44 5.95 20.93 -2.53
N ARG A 45 4.99 20.01 -2.53
CA ARG A 45 5.08 18.68 -1.91
C ARG A 45 5.42 17.55 -2.90
N SER A 46 5.81 17.85 -4.14
CA SER A 46 6.04 16.82 -5.17
C SER A 46 7.35 16.04 -5.07
N SER A 47 8.30 16.47 -4.24
CA SER A 47 9.63 15.83 -4.12
C SER A 47 9.59 14.29 -3.90
N PRO A 48 8.69 13.73 -3.07
CA PRO A 48 8.53 12.27 -2.97
C PRO A 48 8.06 11.63 -4.28
N PHE A 49 7.11 12.23 -4.99
CA PHE A 49 6.66 11.74 -6.29
C PHE A 49 7.79 11.77 -7.31
N ASP A 50 8.56 12.85 -7.37
CA ASP A 50 9.70 12.98 -8.28
C ASP A 50 10.76 11.90 -8.02
N THR A 51 10.99 11.58 -6.74
CA THR A 51 11.88 10.47 -6.35
C THR A 51 11.33 9.11 -6.79
N MET A 52 10.03 8.86 -6.62
CA MET A 52 9.39 7.63 -7.11
C MET A 52 9.43 7.54 -8.64
N LEU A 53 9.29 8.67 -9.34
CA LEU A 53 9.36 8.74 -10.79
C LEU A 53 10.77 8.45 -11.32
N ASP A 54 11.81 8.91 -10.61
CA ASP A 54 13.21 8.53 -10.91
C ASP A 54 13.42 7.02 -10.75
N ILE A 55 12.90 6.42 -9.66
CA ILE A 55 12.95 4.96 -9.44
C ILE A 55 12.28 4.24 -10.61
N TYR A 56 11.08 4.67 -11.01
CA TYR A 56 10.34 4.09 -12.13
C TYR A 56 11.14 4.12 -13.43
N ARG A 57 11.89 5.19 -13.70
CA ARG A 57 12.75 5.34 -14.89
C ARG A 57 14.00 4.45 -14.84
N GLU A 58 14.58 4.26 -13.66
CA GLU A 58 15.78 3.43 -13.47
C GLU A 58 15.49 1.93 -13.50
N LEU A 59 14.33 1.52 -12.99
CA LEU A 59 14.01 0.12 -12.74
C LEU A 59 14.08 -0.78 -13.99
N PRO A 60 13.62 -0.36 -15.19
CA PRO A 60 13.74 -1.17 -16.40
C PRO A 60 15.17 -1.61 -16.75
N GLY A 61 16.19 -0.89 -16.28
CA GLY A 61 17.61 -1.25 -16.47
C GLY A 61 18.13 -2.33 -15.52
N ARG A 62 17.36 -2.74 -14.51
CA ARG A 62 17.79 -3.72 -13.50
C ARG A 62 17.61 -5.15 -13.97
N ASN A 63 18.52 -6.04 -13.59
CA ASN A 63 18.52 -7.44 -14.02
C ASN A 63 17.27 -8.22 -13.57
N TYR A 64 16.59 -7.76 -12.52
CA TYR A 64 15.35 -8.35 -11.99
C TYR A 64 14.06 -7.68 -12.51
N ALA A 65 14.15 -6.62 -13.33
CA ALA A 65 13.00 -5.80 -13.71
C ALA A 65 11.86 -6.61 -14.36
N ARG A 66 12.21 -7.59 -15.22
CA ARG A 66 11.25 -8.45 -15.92
C ARG A 66 10.47 -9.40 -15.00
N LYS A 67 10.81 -9.44 -13.71
CA LYS A 67 10.13 -10.26 -12.70
C LYS A 67 9.17 -9.45 -11.84
N LEU A 68 9.04 -8.16 -12.11
CA LEU A 68 8.14 -7.24 -11.42
C LEU A 68 7.03 -6.77 -12.36
N ALA A 69 5.82 -6.69 -11.84
CA ALA A 69 4.78 -5.80 -12.37
C ALA A 69 4.93 -4.45 -11.67
N LEU A 70 5.37 -3.43 -12.41
CA LEU A 70 5.54 -2.07 -11.89
C LEU A 70 4.20 -1.35 -11.84
N LEU A 71 3.96 -0.62 -10.76
CA LEU A 71 2.81 0.27 -10.69
C LEU A 71 3.09 1.55 -11.50
N PRO A 72 2.10 2.07 -12.23
CA PRO A 72 2.25 3.30 -12.97
C PRO A 72 2.45 4.49 -12.02
N PRO A 73 3.24 5.52 -12.39
CA PRO A 73 3.47 6.65 -11.50
C PRO A 73 2.20 7.35 -11.04
N SER A 74 1.18 7.41 -11.89
CA SER A 74 -0.13 7.99 -11.57
C SER A 74 -0.85 7.31 -10.40
N SER A 75 -0.47 6.10 -10.03
CA SER A 75 -1.07 5.35 -8.92
C SER A 75 -0.26 5.41 -7.63
N TYR A 76 0.84 6.16 -7.54
CA TYR A 76 1.63 6.19 -6.31
C TYR A 76 0.86 6.85 -5.16
N HIS A 77 0.67 6.08 -4.09
CA HIS A 77 -0.05 6.49 -2.90
C HIS A 77 0.51 5.75 -1.68
N MET A 78 0.20 6.28 -0.50
CA MET A 78 0.24 5.52 0.74
C MET A 78 -1.17 5.07 1.07
N THR A 79 -1.37 3.77 1.30
CA THR A 79 -2.63 3.28 1.82
C THR A 79 -2.72 3.55 3.32
N LEU A 80 -3.81 4.19 3.73
CA LEU A 80 -4.11 4.47 5.13
C LEU A 80 -5.05 3.41 5.70
N PHE A 81 -5.97 2.90 4.89
CA PHE A 81 -6.89 1.84 5.26
C PHE A 81 -7.31 1.00 4.04
N GLY A 82 -7.13 -0.32 4.15
CA GLY A 82 -7.62 -1.26 3.14
C GLY A 82 -9.11 -1.53 3.35
N GLY A 83 -9.93 -1.22 2.35
CA GLY A 83 -11.36 -1.48 2.39
C GLY A 83 -11.72 -2.85 1.83
N ALA A 84 -12.87 -2.94 1.16
CA ALA A 84 -13.33 -4.17 0.54
C ALA A 84 -12.58 -4.47 -0.76
N THR A 85 -12.35 -5.77 -1.04
CA THR A 85 -11.87 -6.24 -2.35
C THR A 85 -12.76 -7.36 -2.84
N ASP A 86 -13.12 -7.33 -4.12
CA ASP A 86 -13.98 -8.35 -4.72
C ASP A 86 -13.34 -9.74 -4.68
N ALA A 87 -12.01 -9.78 -4.77
CA ALA A 87 -11.25 -11.01 -4.71
C ALA A 87 -11.33 -11.68 -3.32
N ASN A 88 -11.47 -10.93 -2.22
CA ASN A 88 -11.45 -11.48 -0.85
C ASN A 88 -12.64 -11.03 -0.01
N ARG A 89 -13.64 -11.90 0.08
CA ARG A 89 -14.88 -11.64 0.82
C ARG A 89 -14.95 -12.32 2.19
N ALA A 90 -13.80 -12.74 2.72
CA ALA A 90 -13.72 -13.40 4.02
C ALA A 90 -14.07 -12.45 5.19
N PRO A 91 -14.50 -12.99 6.36
CA PRO A 91 -14.74 -12.19 7.56
C PRO A 91 -13.53 -11.31 7.92
N GLY A 92 -13.80 -10.05 8.28
CA GLY A 92 -12.78 -9.05 8.58
C GLY A 92 -12.10 -8.40 7.36
N GLN A 93 -12.28 -8.95 6.16
CA GLN A 93 -11.79 -8.39 4.88
C GLN A 93 -12.93 -7.84 3.99
N TRP A 94 -14.17 -8.23 4.32
CA TRP A 94 -15.40 -7.71 3.74
C TRP A 94 -16.21 -6.96 4.80
N PRO A 95 -16.91 -5.86 4.46
CA PRO A 95 -17.77 -5.16 5.39
C PRO A 95 -18.81 -6.09 6.03
N ARG A 96 -18.81 -6.20 7.36
CA ARG A 96 -19.66 -7.15 8.12
C ARG A 96 -21.17 -7.03 7.83
N ASP A 97 -21.62 -5.83 7.46
CA ASP A 97 -23.03 -5.49 7.22
C ASP A 97 -23.37 -5.37 5.72
N VAL A 98 -22.51 -5.88 4.83
CA VAL A 98 -22.76 -5.96 3.39
C VAL A 98 -22.88 -7.43 2.99
N PRO A 99 -23.96 -7.85 2.31
CA PRO A 99 -24.10 -9.24 1.86
C PRO A 99 -22.89 -9.73 1.06
N ALA A 100 -22.47 -10.98 1.30
CA ALA A 100 -21.29 -11.55 0.66
C ALA A 100 -21.46 -11.78 -0.85
N ASP A 101 -22.70 -11.74 -1.37
CA ASP A 101 -23.05 -11.83 -2.79
C ASP A 101 -23.33 -10.46 -3.43
N ALA A 102 -23.31 -9.37 -2.67
CA ALA A 102 -23.48 -8.02 -3.20
C ALA A 102 -22.41 -7.71 -4.25
N SER A 103 -22.78 -7.01 -5.32
CA SER A 103 -21.78 -6.57 -6.31
C SER A 103 -20.74 -5.64 -5.66
N ILE A 104 -19.51 -5.60 -6.21
CA ILE A 104 -18.50 -4.68 -5.69
C ILE A 104 -18.92 -3.22 -5.81
N ALA A 105 -19.70 -2.88 -6.84
CA ALA A 105 -20.28 -1.54 -7.02
C ALA A 105 -21.25 -1.18 -5.89
N GLU A 106 -22.10 -2.11 -5.47
CA GLU A 106 -23.03 -1.91 -4.36
C GLU A 106 -22.28 -1.80 -3.02
N CYS A 107 -21.26 -2.64 -2.80
CA CYS A 107 -20.38 -2.54 -1.64
C CYS A 107 -19.69 -1.17 -1.58
N ASN A 108 -19.12 -0.70 -2.69
CA ASN A 108 -18.49 0.62 -2.81
C ASN A 108 -19.48 1.75 -2.50
N ARG A 109 -20.72 1.65 -3.01
CA ARG A 109 -21.77 2.64 -2.74
C ARG A 109 -22.11 2.69 -1.24
N ILE A 110 -22.35 1.54 -0.62
CA ILE A 110 -22.69 1.45 0.80
C ILE A 110 -21.56 2.01 1.68
N VAL A 111 -20.31 1.59 1.43
CA VAL A 111 -19.15 2.07 2.19
C VAL A 111 -18.95 3.58 1.98
N GLY A 112 -19.08 4.05 0.74
CA GLY A 112 -18.97 5.48 0.42
C GLY A 112 -20.00 6.34 1.16
N GLU A 113 -21.27 5.93 1.20
CA GLU A 113 -22.30 6.67 1.94
C GLU A 113 -22.02 6.68 3.45
N ARG A 114 -21.60 5.54 4.03
CA ARG A 114 -21.20 5.47 5.45
C ARG A 114 -20.07 6.45 5.78
N LEU A 115 -19.08 6.58 4.90
CA LEU A 115 -17.97 7.50 5.09
C LEU A 115 -18.39 8.98 4.93
N ARG A 116 -19.42 9.29 4.12
CA ARG A 116 -19.92 10.67 3.98
C ARG A 116 -20.77 11.12 5.15
N THR A 117 -21.60 10.23 5.69
CA THR A 117 -22.59 10.60 6.72
C THR A 117 -22.14 10.22 8.13
N GLY A 118 -21.16 9.33 8.25
CA GLY A 118 -20.64 8.85 9.52
C GLY A 118 -19.71 9.87 10.19
N PRO A 119 -19.40 9.66 11.49
CA PRO A 119 -18.45 10.49 12.23
C PRO A 119 -17.00 10.15 11.81
N VAL A 120 -16.63 10.52 10.59
CA VAL A 120 -15.30 10.25 10.04
C VAL A 120 -14.36 11.40 10.39
N ALA A 121 -13.37 11.13 11.23
CA ALA A 121 -12.27 12.04 11.42
C ALA A 121 -11.36 12.01 10.18
N SER A 122 -10.86 13.18 9.80
CA SER A 122 -9.89 13.31 8.72
C SER A 122 -8.83 14.35 9.08
N PRO A 123 -7.55 13.96 9.14
CA PRO A 123 -6.48 14.91 9.36
C PRO A 123 -6.30 15.78 8.11
N ALA A 124 -6.01 17.07 8.31
CA ALA A 124 -5.70 17.98 7.21
C ALA A 124 -4.38 17.62 6.50
N GLU A 125 -3.45 17.02 7.23
CA GLU A 125 -2.13 16.61 6.77
C GLU A 125 -1.65 15.40 7.57
N ILE A 126 -0.89 14.52 6.91
CA ILE A 126 -0.24 13.37 7.55
C ILE A 126 1.26 13.44 7.26
N ARG A 127 2.08 13.30 8.30
CA ARG A 127 3.54 13.42 8.18
C ARG A 127 4.25 12.10 8.44
N MET A 128 4.92 11.62 7.41
CA MET A 128 5.67 10.36 7.45
C MET A 128 7.15 10.62 7.25
N LYS A 129 7.96 9.61 7.55
CA LYS A 129 9.36 9.49 7.16
C LYS A 129 9.59 8.11 6.57
N VAL A 130 10.65 7.96 5.79
CA VAL A 130 11.07 6.63 5.33
C VAL A 130 11.50 5.80 6.55
N ASP A 131 10.97 4.59 6.68
CA ASP A 131 11.46 3.63 7.67
C ASP A 131 12.75 3.00 7.13
N THR A 132 13.89 3.42 7.68
CA THR A 132 15.19 2.92 7.24
C THR A 132 15.49 1.51 7.75
N SER A 133 14.75 1.03 8.76
CA SER A 133 14.97 -0.30 9.37
C SER A 133 14.36 -1.44 8.56
N ASP A 134 13.23 -1.20 7.87
CA ASP A 134 12.62 -2.14 6.94
C ASP A 134 13.38 -2.14 5.61
N SER A 135 13.69 -3.32 5.06
CA SER A 135 14.45 -3.47 3.80
C SER A 135 13.72 -2.88 2.58
N GLY A 136 12.40 -2.73 2.64
CA GLY A 136 11.53 -2.39 1.52
C GLY A 136 11.23 -3.57 0.60
N TYR A 137 11.55 -4.80 1.03
CA TYR A 137 11.26 -6.04 0.33
C TYR A 137 10.75 -7.11 1.29
N ASP A 138 9.51 -7.56 1.10
CA ASP A 138 8.81 -8.55 1.94
C ASP A 138 8.81 -9.98 1.35
N GLY A 139 9.57 -10.20 0.26
CA GLY A 139 9.56 -11.46 -0.49
C GLY A 139 8.62 -11.46 -1.70
N ASN A 140 7.65 -10.54 -1.77
CA ASN A 140 6.65 -10.45 -2.83
C ASN A 140 6.53 -9.05 -3.45
N THR A 141 6.93 -7.99 -2.75
CA THR A 141 6.69 -6.61 -3.12
C THR A 141 7.93 -5.77 -2.90
N LEU A 142 8.26 -4.88 -3.84
CA LEU A 142 9.19 -3.78 -3.62
C LEU A 142 8.39 -2.53 -3.25
N ARG A 143 8.75 -1.90 -2.13
CA ARG A 143 8.02 -0.76 -1.56
C ARG A 143 8.95 0.19 -0.81
N ILE A 144 8.62 1.46 -0.77
CA ILE A 144 9.23 2.41 0.16
C ILE A 144 8.48 2.30 1.49
N PRO A 145 9.06 1.70 2.54
CA PRO A 145 8.41 1.59 3.84
C PRO A 145 8.40 2.96 4.53
N LEU A 146 7.33 3.23 5.26
CA LEU A 146 7.07 4.51 5.92
C LEU A 146 6.80 4.29 7.40
N ALA A 147 7.32 5.20 8.21
CA ALA A 147 7.00 5.33 9.62
C ALA A 147 6.34 6.69 9.88
N PRO A 148 5.41 6.79 10.84
CA PRO A 148 4.95 8.08 11.33
C PRO A 148 6.13 8.95 11.76
N ARG A 149 6.01 10.27 11.58
CA ARG A 149 7.05 11.23 11.97
C ARG A 149 7.51 11.00 13.41
N ASP A 150 6.54 10.91 14.32
CA ASP A 150 6.71 10.75 15.77
C ASP A 150 5.56 9.93 16.39
N ALA A 151 5.59 9.77 17.71
CA ALA A 151 4.61 8.96 18.45
C ALA A 151 3.19 9.56 18.42
N ALA A 152 3.05 10.89 18.41
CA ALA A 152 1.74 11.54 18.37
C ALA A 152 1.07 11.32 17.00
N GLU A 153 1.85 11.40 15.93
CA GLU A 153 1.39 11.07 14.59
C GLU A 153 1.02 9.58 14.48
N ALA A 154 1.78 8.68 15.12
CA ALA A 154 1.47 7.25 15.17
C ALA A 154 0.15 6.97 15.89
N GLU A 155 -0.08 7.58 17.06
CA GLU A 155 -1.32 7.46 17.82
C GLU A 155 -2.53 7.99 17.02
N THR A 156 -2.36 9.14 16.37
CA THR A 156 -3.39 9.73 15.49
C THR A 156 -3.76 8.78 14.36
N LEU A 157 -2.76 8.22 13.67
CA LEU A 157 -3.00 7.27 12.57
C LEU A 157 -3.65 5.97 13.05
N SER A 158 -3.29 5.48 14.24
CA SER A 158 -3.94 4.30 14.83
C SER A 158 -5.42 4.57 15.11
N ALA A 159 -5.72 5.69 15.79
CA ALA A 159 -7.10 6.05 16.13
C ALA A 159 -7.98 6.28 14.88
N LEU A 160 -7.41 6.91 13.83
CA LEU A 160 -8.10 7.08 12.55
C LEU A 160 -8.42 5.73 11.91
N ARG A 161 -7.48 4.80 11.91
CA ARG A 161 -7.68 3.46 11.36
C ARG A 161 -8.77 2.71 12.12
N ASP A 162 -8.80 2.78 13.44
CA ASP A 162 -9.87 2.16 14.24
C ASP A 162 -11.24 2.77 13.93
N SER A 163 -11.32 4.10 13.88
CA SER A 163 -12.55 4.81 13.50
C SER A 163 -13.04 4.43 12.10
N TRP A 164 -12.15 4.37 11.11
CA TRP A 164 -12.50 3.93 9.75
C TRP A 164 -12.89 2.45 9.69
N SER A 165 -12.26 1.58 10.49
CA SER A 165 -12.66 0.17 10.64
C SER A 165 -14.12 0.06 11.09
N ASP A 166 -14.53 0.87 12.07
CA ASP A 166 -15.89 0.85 12.59
C ASP A 166 -16.92 1.31 11.55
N VAL A 167 -16.61 2.37 10.81
CA VAL A 167 -17.48 2.96 9.77
C VAL A 167 -17.56 2.07 8.52
N VAL A 168 -16.42 1.60 8.03
CA VAL A 168 -16.35 0.74 6.84
C VAL A 168 -16.88 -0.66 7.14
N GLY A 169 -16.71 -1.15 8.38
CA GLY A 169 -17.12 -2.48 8.80
C GLY A 169 -16.12 -3.58 8.49
N VAL A 170 -14.87 -3.21 8.21
CA VAL A 170 -13.74 -4.11 7.90
C VAL A 170 -12.72 -3.98 9.02
N ARG A 171 -12.20 -5.10 9.53
CA ARG A 171 -11.03 -5.12 10.42
C ARG A 171 -10.14 -6.29 10.02
N SER A 172 -9.10 -5.97 9.27
CA SER A 172 -8.15 -6.98 8.80
C SER A 172 -7.49 -7.69 10.00
N PRO A 173 -7.14 -8.98 9.91
CA PRO A 173 -6.35 -9.64 10.96
C PRO A 173 -5.02 -8.96 11.27
N ARG A 174 -4.47 -8.17 10.33
CA ARG A 174 -3.23 -7.38 10.51
C ARG A 174 -3.50 -5.88 10.70
N HIS A 175 -4.69 -5.52 11.19
CA HIS A 175 -5.09 -4.12 11.36
C HIS A 175 -4.12 -3.36 12.27
N ASP A 176 -3.76 -3.95 13.41
CA ASP A 176 -2.88 -3.34 14.42
C ASP A 176 -1.39 -3.43 14.07
N GLU A 177 -1.03 -4.28 13.11
CA GLU A 177 0.35 -4.53 12.66
C GLU A 177 0.62 -3.91 11.27
N TYR A 178 -0.21 -2.96 10.84
CA TYR A 178 -0.12 -2.42 9.49
C TYR A 178 1.14 -1.56 9.31
N GLN A 179 1.95 -1.95 8.33
CA GLN A 179 3.15 -1.21 7.94
C GLN A 179 2.83 -0.29 6.76
N PHE A 180 2.86 1.02 6.99
CA PHE A 180 2.67 2.02 5.95
C PHE A 180 3.79 1.96 4.91
N HIS A 181 3.43 2.17 3.65
CA HIS A 181 4.39 2.12 2.54
C HIS A 181 3.82 2.76 1.28
N ILE A 182 4.70 3.07 0.33
CA ILE A 182 4.38 3.36 -1.07
C ILE A 182 4.88 2.19 -1.92
N THR A 183 3.98 1.54 -2.66
CA THR A 183 4.33 0.38 -3.47
C THR A 183 5.02 0.78 -4.77
N ILE A 184 6.15 0.14 -5.10
CA ILE A 184 6.85 0.30 -6.38
C ILE A 184 6.33 -0.75 -7.38
N GLY A 185 6.25 -2.00 -6.95
CA GLY A 185 5.80 -3.10 -7.81
C GLY A 185 5.77 -4.45 -7.10
N TYR A 186 5.12 -5.42 -7.75
CA TYR A 186 4.89 -6.76 -7.23
C TYR A 186 5.68 -7.81 -8.01
N LEU A 187 6.26 -8.80 -7.33
CA LEU A 187 6.96 -9.91 -7.97
C LEU A 187 5.98 -10.89 -8.61
N ILE A 188 6.00 -10.94 -9.93
CA ILE A 188 5.29 -11.95 -10.73
C ILE A 188 6.12 -13.23 -10.89
N ARG A 189 7.43 -13.17 -10.62
CA ARG A 189 8.36 -14.32 -10.60
C ARG A 189 9.36 -14.19 -9.46
N PRO A 190 9.85 -15.30 -8.88
CA PRO A 190 10.79 -15.23 -7.77
C PRO A 190 12.15 -14.71 -8.23
N LEU A 191 12.79 -13.92 -7.36
CA LEU A 191 14.18 -13.49 -7.53
C LEU A 191 15.13 -14.64 -7.18
N SER A 192 16.21 -14.75 -7.94
CA SER A 192 17.36 -15.57 -7.56
C SER A 192 18.13 -14.91 -6.41
N PRO A 193 18.99 -15.64 -5.68
CA PRO A 193 19.78 -15.05 -4.61
C PRO A 193 20.64 -13.84 -5.03
N ARG A 194 21.12 -13.82 -6.28
CA ARG A 194 21.85 -12.67 -6.83
C ARG A 194 20.93 -11.47 -7.05
N GLU A 195 19.82 -11.67 -7.76
CA GLU A 195 18.82 -10.62 -8.00
C GLU A 195 18.25 -10.06 -6.69
N THR A 196 18.06 -10.89 -5.66
CA THR A 196 17.63 -10.42 -4.34
C THR A 196 18.65 -9.48 -3.72
N ARG A 197 19.95 -9.79 -3.80
CA ARG A 197 21.00 -8.89 -3.30
C ARG A 197 21.03 -7.58 -4.06
N ASP A 198 20.93 -7.65 -5.39
CA ASP A 198 20.93 -6.47 -6.25
C ASP A 198 19.70 -5.58 -5.95
N ALA A 199 18.51 -6.18 -5.81
CA ALA A 199 17.29 -5.47 -5.45
C ALA A 199 17.36 -4.82 -4.06
N LEU A 200 17.93 -5.50 -3.07
CA LEU A 200 18.12 -4.95 -1.72
C LEU A 200 19.10 -3.77 -1.71
N ALA A 201 20.17 -3.83 -2.51
CA ALA A 201 21.12 -2.74 -2.67
C ALA A 201 20.46 -1.51 -3.34
N ASP A 202 19.68 -1.74 -4.38
CA ASP A 202 18.92 -0.68 -5.06
C ASP A 202 17.86 -0.06 -4.12
N MET A 203 17.11 -0.89 -3.37
CA MET A 203 16.16 -0.41 -2.35
C MET A 203 16.85 0.44 -1.27
N ALA A 204 18.04 0.06 -0.80
CA ALA A 204 18.79 0.85 0.16
C ALA A 204 19.17 2.24 -0.41
N SER A 205 19.63 2.28 -1.67
CA SER A 205 19.96 3.52 -2.38
C SER A 205 18.74 4.42 -2.60
N TRP A 206 17.62 3.83 -3.05
CA TRP A 206 16.38 4.56 -3.28
C TRP A 206 15.77 5.12 -2.00
N LYS A 207 15.77 4.35 -0.91
CA LYS A 207 15.36 4.83 0.42
C LYS A 207 16.24 5.98 0.88
N ALA A 208 17.57 5.86 0.79
CA ALA A 208 18.50 6.93 1.18
C ALA A 208 18.27 8.21 0.36
N ARG A 209 18.00 8.08 -0.94
CA ARG A 209 17.65 9.21 -1.81
C ARG A 209 16.34 9.88 -1.38
N MET A 210 15.30 9.09 -1.10
CA MET A 210 14.02 9.59 -0.59
C MET A 210 14.19 10.32 0.74
N THR A 211 14.90 9.72 1.70
CA THR A 211 15.19 10.35 2.99
C THR A 211 15.95 11.67 2.83
N SER A 212 16.91 11.74 1.90
CA SER A 212 17.69 12.95 1.67
C SER A 212 16.89 14.08 1.01
N ARG A 213 16.00 13.76 0.06
CA ARG A 213 15.21 14.76 -0.69
C ARG A 213 13.92 15.15 0.03
N SER A 214 13.38 14.25 0.85
CA SER A 214 12.12 14.38 1.57
C SER A 214 12.27 13.81 2.98
N PRO A 215 13.01 14.48 3.89
CA PRO A 215 13.19 13.99 5.27
C PRO A 215 11.87 13.78 6.00
N ILE A 216 10.89 14.62 5.70
CA ILE A 216 9.48 14.46 6.05
C ILE A 216 8.68 14.41 4.73
N ILE A 217 7.81 13.43 4.63
CA ILE A 217 6.86 13.26 3.53
C ILE A 217 5.50 13.73 4.05
N GLU A 218 5.03 14.85 3.52
CA GLU A 218 3.72 15.42 3.82
C GLU A 218 2.69 14.90 2.82
N PHE A 219 1.70 14.17 3.32
CA PHE A 219 0.55 13.73 2.55
C PHE A 219 -0.61 14.70 2.76
N GLY A 220 -1.36 14.95 1.68
CA GLY A 220 -2.62 15.69 1.74
C GLY A 220 -3.72 14.93 2.48
N ARG A 221 -4.93 15.49 2.42
CA ARG A 221 -6.13 14.90 3.02
C ARG A 221 -6.36 13.47 2.50
N PRO A 222 -6.73 12.51 3.36
CA PRO A 222 -7.15 11.18 2.95
C PRO A 222 -8.29 11.20 1.93
N GLU A 223 -8.28 10.22 1.05
CA GLU A 223 -9.19 10.08 -0.08
C GLU A 223 -9.90 8.74 0.02
N TYR A 224 -11.23 8.74 -0.04
CA TYR A 224 -11.96 7.52 -0.33
C TYR A 224 -11.90 7.25 -1.84
N CYS A 225 -11.33 6.10 -2.20
CA CYS A 225 -11.11 5.72 -3.59
C CYS A 225 -11.75 4.37 -3.90
N THR A 226 -12.22 4.23 -5.14
CA THR A 226 -12.55 2.93 -5.73
C THR A 226 -11.51 2.61 -6.81
N PHE A 227 -11.33 1.33 -7.09
CA PHE A 227 -10.38 0.87 -8.10
C PHE A 227 -10.94 -0.38 -8.79
N ASP A 228 -10.63 -0.53 -10.07
CA ASP A 228 -10.99 -1.71 -10.88
C ASP A 228 -9.84 -2.73 -10.88
N ASP A 229 -8.62 -2.26 -10.65
CA ASP A 229 -7.36 -2.99 -10.64
C ASP A 229 -6.28 -2.19 -9.88
N MET A 230 -5.01 -2.62 -9.93
CA MET A 230 -3.91 -1.96 -9.20
C MET A 230 -3.26 -0.77 -9.92
N PHE A 231 -3.73 -0.39 -11.11
CA PHE A 231 -3.13 0.68 -11.92
C PHE A 231 -3.81 2.04 -11.75
N ALA A 232 -5.03 2.10 -11.22
CA ALA A 232 -5.72 3.36 -11.00
C ALA A 232 -6.65 3.33 -9.78
N PHE A 233 -6.50 4.36 -8.93
CA PHE A 233 -7.34 4.59 -7.76
C PHE A 233 -8.12 5.88 -7.98
N LYS A 234 -9.43 5.74 -8.21
CA LYS A 234 -10.32 6.85 -8.55
C LYS A 234 -10.90 7.45 -7.28
N ARG A 235 -10.42 8.63 -6.90
CA ARG A 235 -10.98 9.39 -5.78
C ARG A 235 -12.47 9.66 -6.02
N GLN A 236 -13.27 9.30 -5.03
CA GLN A 236 -14.69 9.64 -4.98
C GLN A 236 -14.89 10.97 -4.24
N PHE A 237 -14.20 11.15 -3.10
CA PHE A 237 -14.17 12.39 -2.31
C PHE A 237 -12.98 12.38 -1.33
N PHE A 238 -12.63 13.55 -0.81
CA PHE A 238 -11.74 13.67 0.34
C PHE A 238 -12.52 13.41 1.63
N LEU A 239 -11.89 12.74 2.59
CA LEU A 239 -12.37 12.68 3.97
C LEU A 239 -12.08 14.00 4.67
#